data_AF-A0A382L8B5-F1
#
_entry.id   AF-A0A382L8B5-F1
#
_cell.length_a   1.000
_cell.length_b   1.000
_cell.length_c   1.000
_cell.angle_alpha   90.00
_cell.angle_beta   90.00
_cell.angle_gamma   90.00
#
_symmetry.space_group_name_H-M   'P 1'
#
loop_
_entity.id
_entity.type
_entity.pdbx_description
1 polymer ?
#
loop_
_entity_poly.entity_id
_entity_poly.type
_entity_poly.pdbx_seq_one_letter_code
_entity_poly.pdbx_strand_id
1 'polypeptide(L)'
;MSATIHRIDQGVDTGDILSKQTITMSKEDNEQTLLLKSLKLGTKLMTKTIKNWQIGTLQSIPQNRIGKLYKKADFTPKAVLKVKQMVESGRLKNFIQEEMRNSFAGIEF
;
A
#
# COMPACT_ATOMS: atom_id res chain seq x y z
N MET A 1 3.38 0.52 -4.35
CA MET A 1 2.40 0.65 -3.22
C MET A 1 1.59 -0.65 -3.08
N SER A 2 1.02 -0.96 -1.91
CA SER A 2 0.29 -2.23 -1.64
C SER A 2 -0.88 -2.03 -0.67
N ALA A 3 -1.77 -3.01 -0.60
CA ALA A 3 -2.74 -3.17 0.50
C ALA A 3 -2.37 -4.40 1.34
N THR A 4 -2.64 -4.36 2.65
CA THR A 4 -2.30 -5.43 3.59
C THR A 4 -3.43 -5.61 4.59
N ILE A 5 -3.81 -6.87 4.82
CA ILE A 5 -4.70 -7.30 5.89
C ILE A 5 -3.83 -8.00 6.91
N HIS A 6 -3.90 -7.58 8.16
CA HIS A 6 -3.08 -8.12 9.24
C HIS A 6 -3.89 -8.23 10.54
N ARG A 7 -3.36 -8.98 11.50
CA ARG A 7 -3.91 -9.05 12.85
C ARG A 7 -3.66 -7.76 13.61
N ILE A 8 -4.54 -7.46 14.57
CA ILE A 8 -4.29 -6.41 15.55
C ILE A 8 -3.48 -7.02 16.70
N ASP A 9 -2.45 -6.31 17.14
CA ASP A 9 -1.69 -6.59 18.35
C ASP A 9 -1.49 -5.29 19.16
N GLN A 10 -0.50 -5.25 20.06
CA GLN A 10 -0.25 -4.09 20.92
C GLN A 10 0.33 -2.88 20.16
N GLY A 11 0.85 -3.07 18.95
CA GLY A 11 1.43 -2.00 18.13
C GLY A 11 0.49 -1.52 17.03
N VAL A 12 0.88 -0.41 16.38
CA VAL A 12 0.15 0.14 15.23
C VAL A 12 0.70 -0.49 13.96
N ASP A 13 -0.17 -1.19 13.23
CA ASP A 13 0.13 -1.86 11.96
C ASP A 13 1.24 -2.95 12.03
N THR A 14 1.41 -3.59 13.20
CA THR A 14 2.52 -4.53 13.48
C THR A 14 2.16 -6.02 13.48
N GLY A 15 0.89 -6.38 13.65
CA GLY A 15 0.52 -7.80 13.76
C GLY A 15 0.75 -8.60 12.48
N ASP A 16 0.67 -9.92 12.58
CA ASP A 16 0.94 -10.84 11.46
C ASP A 16 0.10 -10.52 10.21
N ILE A 17 0.73 -10.64 9.04
CA ILE A 17 0.11 -10.49 7.73
C ILE A 17 -0.75 -11.72 7.44
N LEU A 18 -2.01 -11.46 7.09
CA LEU A 18 -2.98 -12.45 6.62
C LEU A 18 -3.09 -12.44 5.09
N SER A 19 -2.96 -11.25 4.49
CA SER A 19 -2.98 -11.09 3.04
C SER A 19 -2.28 -9.79 2.64
N LYS A 20 -1.52 -9.82 1.55
CA LYS A 20 -0.86 -8.63 1.01
C LYS A 20 -0.79 -8.72 -0.50
N GLN A 21 -1.09 -7.62 -1.18
CA GLN A 21 -0.96 -7.52 -2.62
C GLN A 21 -0.50 -6.11 -3.03
N THR A 22 0.41 -6.03 -3.99
CA THR A 22 0.84 -4.79 -4.61
C THR A 22 -0.24 -4.28 -5.58
N ILE A 23 -0.40 -2.96 -5.66
CA ILE A 23 -1.28 -2.36 -6.66
C ILE A 23 -0.57 -2.30 -8.02
N THR A 24 -1.31 -2.57 -9.09
CA THR A 24 -0.82 -2.32 -10.46
C THR A 24 -0.97 -0.83 -10.79
N MET A 25 0.16 -0.18 -11.03
CA MET A 25 0.23 1.24 -11.37
C MET A 25 0.13 1.45 -12.89
N SER A 26 -0.43 2.59 -13.28
CA SER A 26 -0.60 3.03 -14.68
C SER A 26 -0.03 4.43 -14.87
N LYS A 27 0.34 4.80 -16.10
CA LYS A 27 0.92 6.13 -16.40
C LYS A 27 -0.06 7.28 -16.17
N GLU A 28 -1.35 6.97 -16.16
CA GLU A 28 -2.48 7.87 -15.94
C GLU A 28 -2.83 8.00 -14.46
N ASP A 29 -2.16 7.25 -13.58
CA ASP A 29 -2.42 7.35 -12.16
C ASP A 29 -1.95 8.70 -11.59
N ASN A 30 -2.71 9.17 -10.60
CA ASN A 30 -2.39 10.30 -9.75
C ASN A 30 -2.60 9.92 -8.28
N GLU A 31 -2.36 10.85 -7.35
CA GLU A 31 -2.51 10.61 -5.92
C GLU A 31 -3.90 10.09 -5.53
N GLN A 32 -4.95 10.56 -6.21
CA GLN A 32 -6.34 10.17 -5.95
C GLN A 32 -6.63 8.76 -6.47
N THR A 33 -6.23 8.45 -7.71
CA THR A 33 -6.47 7.11 -8.28
C THR A 33 -5.67 6.05 -7.53
N LEU A 34 -4.45 6.37 -7.09
CA LEU A 34 -3.61 5.49 -6.27
C LEU A 34 -4.27 5.20 -4.92
N LEU A 35 -4.81 6.21 -4.24
CA LEU A 35 -5.58 6.03 -3.00
C LEU A 35 -6.78 5.09 -3.24
N LEU A 36 -7.60 5.37 -4.26
CA LEU A 36 -8.79 4.59 -4.57
C LEU A 36 -8.48 3.14 -4.97
N LYS A 37 -7.42 2.91 -5.75
CA LYS A 37 -6.95 1.56 -6.09
C LYS A 37 -6.56 0.76 -4.85
N SER A 38 -5.89 1.40 -3.90
CA SER A 38 -5.48 0.76 -2.64
C SER A 38 -6.67 0.38 -1.79
N LEU A 39 -7.66 1.27 -1.65
CA LEU A 39 -8.90 0.99 -0.93
C LEU A 39 -9.68 -0.16 -1.58
N LYS A 40 -9.88 -0.10 -2.91
CA LYS A 40 -10.58 -1.16 -3.65
C LYS A 40 -9.88 -2.51 -3.52
N LEU A 41 -8.55 -2.53 -3.55
CA LEU A 41 -7.76 -3.74 -3.34
C LEU A 41 -7.91 -4.25 -1.90
N GLY A 42 -7.77 -3.37 -0.91
CA GLY A 42 -7.96 -3.71 0.51
C GLY A 42 -9.31 -4.36 0.79
N THR A 43 -10.40 -3.81 0.25
CA THR A 43 -11.75 -4.40 0.39
C THR A 43 -11.81 -5.81 -0.19
N LYS A 44 -11.23 -6.03 -1.38
CA LYS A 44 -11.19 -7.37 -1.98
C LYS A 44 -10.39 -8.36 -1.14
N LEU A 45 -9.23 -7.94 -0.64
CA LEU A 45 -8.39 -8.77 0.22
C LEU A 45 -9.10 -9.11 1.54
N MET A 46 -9.82 -8.15 2.13
CA MET A 46 -10.59 -8.38 3.35
C MET A 46 -11.67 -9.43 3.14
N THR A 47 -12.49 -9.30 2.07
CA THR A 47 -13.53 -10.29 1.75
C THR A 47 -12.94 -11.69 1.57
N LYS A 48 -11.80 -11.82 0.87
CA LYS A 48 -11.11 -13.11 0.70
C LYS A 48 -10.59 -13.64 2.05
N THR A 49 -10.01 -12.77 2.86
CA THR A 49 -9.45 -13.13 4.18
C THR A 49 -10.54 -13.67 5.12
N ILE A 50 -11.70 -13.01 5.16
CA ILE A 50 -12.86 -13.46 5.96
C ILE A 50 -13.36 -14.83 5.48
N LYS A 51 -13.46 -15.05 4.16
CA LYS A 51 -13.86 -16.36 3.63
C LYS A 51 -12.88 -17.46 4.03
N ASN A 52 -11.58 -17.22 3.89
CA ASN A 52 -10.54 -18.17 4.29
C ASN A 52 -10.57 -18.46 5.80
N TRP A 53 -10.88 -17.46 6.60
CA TRP A 53 -11.08 -17.63 8.05
C TRP A 53 -12.26 -18.54 8.37
N GLN A 54 -13.42 -18.30 7.74
CA GLN A 54 -14.64 -19.08 7.96
C GLN A 54 -14.48 -20.56 7.61
N ILE A 55 -13.65 -20.90 6.63
CA ILE A 55 -13.39 -22.28 6.21
C ILE A 55 -12.13 -22.89 6.85
N GLY A 56 -11.49 -22.20 7.80
CA GLY A 56 -10.33 -22.72 8.53
C GLY A 56 -9.02 -22.78 7.73
N THR A 57 -8.90 -22.06 6.60
CA THR A 57 -7.70 -22.08 5.74
C THR A 57 -6.84 -20.82 5.89
N LEU A 58 -7.16 -19.94 6.84
CA LEU A 58 -6.43 -18.70 7.05
C LEU A 58 -5.02 -18.96 7.58
N GLN A 59 -4.02 -18.47 6.84
CA GLN A 59 -2.61 -18.49 7.23
C GLN A 59 -2.15 -17.12 7.73
N SER A 60 -1.13 -17.10 8.58
CA SER A 60 -0.59 -15.92 9.24
C SER A 60 0.93 -15.89 9.08
N ILE A 61 1.49 -14.75 8.68
CA ILE A 61 2.94 -14.59 8.46
C ILE A 61 3.43 -13.40 9.32
N PRO A 62 4.38 -13.61 10.24
CA PRO A 62 4.95 -12.52 11.04
C PRO A 62 5.57 -11.41 10.19
N GLN A 63 5.45 -10.16 10.66
CA GLN A 63 6.11 -9.02 10.04
C GLN A 63 7.58 -8.91 10.49
N ASN A 64 8.51 -9.30 9.63
CA ASN A 64 9.96 -9.30 9.97
C ASN A 64 10.66 -7.95 9.80
N ARG A 65 9.97 -6.91 9.30
CA ARG A 65 10.53 -5.57 9.10
C ARG A 65 9.51 -4.51 9.52
N ILE A 66 9.89 -3.67 10.47
CA ILE A 66 9.10 -2.51 10.88
C ILE A 66 9.43 -1.36 9.94
N GLY A 67 8.44 -0.91 9.18
CA GLY A 67 8.54 0.26 8.31
C GLY A 67 8.46 1.58 9.09
N LYS A 68 8.35 2.68 8.36
CA LYS A 68 8.15 4.00 8.98
C LYS A 68 6.66 4.20 9.33
N LEU A 69 6.38 4.52 10.59
CA LEU A 69 5.05 4.92 11.06
C LEU A 69 4.87 6.43 10.88
N TYR A 70 3.77 6.84 10.25
CA TYR A 70 3.34 8.24 10.14
C TYR A 70 2.07 8.44 10.98
N LYS A 71 2.09 9.41 11.89
CA LYS A 71 1.00 9.75 12.81
C LYS A 71 0.26 10.99 12.34
N LYS A 72 -0.90 11.28 12.94
CA LYS A 72 -1.66 12.50 12.66
C LYS A 72 -0.83 13.78 12.84
N ALA A 73 0.07 13.80 13.83
CA ALA A 73 0.98 14.92 14.08
C ALA A 73 1.97 15.18 12.93
N ASP A 74 2.28 14.17 12.10
CA ASP A 74 3.14 14.33 10.93
C ASP A 74 2.41 15.02 9.76
N PHE A 75 1.08 15.09 9.81
CA PHE A 75 0.24 15.75 8.81
C PHE A 75 0.22 17.28 9.01
N THR A 76 1.40 17.89 8.92
CA THR A 76 1.62 19.33 9.09
C THR A 76 1.33 20.10 7.78
N PRO A 77 1.03 21.41 7.85
CA PRO A 77 0.91 22.24 6.64
C PRO A 77 2.13 22.17 5.71
N LYS A 78 3.35 22.06 6.29
CA LYS A 78 4.59 21.88 5.53
C LYS A 78 4.61 20.57 4.75
N ALA A 79 4.13 19.47 5.35
CA ALA A 79 4.03 18.18 4.66
C ALA A 79 3.00 18.23 3.52
N VAL A 80 1.84 18.86 3.77
CA VAL A 80 0.80 19.07 2.74
C VAL A 80 1.35 19.88 1.56
N LEU A 81 2.04 20.99 1.84
CA LEU A 81 2.66 21.82 0.81
C LEU A 81 3.70 21.04 0.00
N LYS A 82 4.53 20.22 0.66
CA LYS A 82 5.52 19.36 -0.01
C LYS A 82 4.87 18.36 -0.97
N VAL A 83 3.76 17.73 -0.57
CA VAL A 83 3.01 16.81 -1.45
C VAL A 83 2.42 17.57 -2.63
N LYS A 84 1.80 18.73 -2.39
CA LYS A 84 1.26 19.58 -3.47
C LYS A 84 2.34 19.94 -4.50
N GLN A 85 3.50 20.39 -4.06
CA GLN A 85 4.64 20.70 -4.93
C GLN A 85 5.14 19.46 -5.70
N MET A 86 5.19 18.30 -5.07
CA MET A 86 5.57 17.04 -5.74
C MET A 86 4.60 16.64 -6.86
N VAL A 87 3.31 16.89 -6.67
CA VAL A 87 2.27 16.64 -7.68
C VAL A 87 2.38 17.66 -8.80
N GLU A 88 2.38 18.96 -8.48
CA GLU A 88 2.39 20.05 -9.45
C GLU A 88 3.66 20.09 -10.32
N SER A 89 4.81 19.69 -9.76
CA SER A 89 6.08 19.59 -10.50
C SER A 89 6.16 18.38 -11.43
N GLY A 90 5.17 17.47 -11.41
CA GLY A 90 5.22 16.22 -12.17
C GLY A 90 6.14 15.15 -11.57
N ARG A 91 6.79 15.42 -10.43
CA ARG A 91 7.69 14.46 -9.76
C ARG A 91 6.97 13.17 -9.37
N LEU A 92 5.71 13.25 -8.93
CA LEU A 92 4.89 12.05 -8.66
C LEU A 92 4.71 11.21 -9.93
N LYS A 93 4.43 11.85 -11.08
CA LYS A 93 4.25 11.15 -12.36
C LYS A 93 5.53 10.42 -12.79
N ASN A 94 6.70 11.06 -12.63
CA ASN A 94 7.99 10.44 -12.91
C ASN A 94 8.22 9.21 -12.02
N PHE A 95 7.94 9.34 -10.71
CA PHE A 95 8.04 8.23 -9.77
C PHE A 95 7.15 7.04 -10.17
N ILE A 96 5.90 7.29 -10.57
CA ILE A 96 4.98 6.24 -11.06
C ILE A 96 5.58 5.51 -12.26
N GLN A 97 6.15 6.23 -13.23
CA GLN A 97 6.76 5.64 -14.42
C GLN A 97 8.00 4.80 -14.09
N GLU A 98 8.85 5.27 -13.17
CA GLU A 98 10.02 4.54 -12.70
C GLU A 98 9.64 3.25 -11.98
N GLU A 99 8.66 3.31 -11.07
CA GLU A 99 8.15 2.13 -10.36
C GLU A 99 7.54 1.10 -11.32
N MET A 100 6.83 1.56 -12.35
CA MET A 100 6.33 0.68 -13.41
C MET A 100 7.50 -0.03 -14.11
N ARG A 101 8.54 0.69 -14.53
CA ARG A 101 9.72 0.11 -15.19
C ARG A 101 10.42 -0.93 -14.31
N ASN A 102 10.62 -0.62 -13.02
CA ASN A 102 11.27 -1.52 -12.08
C ASN A 102 10.45 -2.80 -11.82
N SER A 103 9.12 -2.68 -11.81
CA SER A 103 8.22 -3.82 -11.67
C SER A 103 8.29 -4.78 -12.87
N PHE A 104 8.57 -4.27 -14.07
CA PHE A 104 8.79 -5.10 -15.27
C PHE A 104 10.19 -5.70 -15.33
N ALA A 105 11.22 -4.97 -14.87
CA ALA A 105 12.60 -5.45 -14.87
C ALA A 105 12.87 -6.57 -13.83
N GLY A 106 12.02 -6.69 -12.80
CA GLY A 106 12.07 -7.80 -11.83
C GLY A 106 11.41 -9.10 -12.31
N ILE A 107 11.00 -9.17 -13.57
CA ILE A 107 10.43 -10.35 -14.25
C ILE A 107 11.41 -10.75 -15.36
N GLU A 108 12.64 -11.13 -15.00
CA GLU A 108 13.50 -11.89 -15.91
C GLU A 108 13.17 -13.38 -15.77
N PHE A 109 12.92 -14.03 -16.91
CA PHE A 109 12.64 -15.47 -17.04
C PHE A 109 13.87 -16.32 -16.78
#